data_AF-A0A962UUE9-F1
#
_entry.id   AF-A0A962UUE9-F1
#
_cell.length_a   1.000
_cell.length_b   1.000
_cell.length_c   1.000
_cell.angle_alpha   90.00
_cell.angle_beta   90.00
_cell.angle_gamma   90.00
#
_symmetry.space_group_name_H-M   'P 1'
#
loop_
_entity.id
_entity.type
_entity.pdbx_description
1 polymer ?
#
loop_
_entity_poly.entity_id
_entity_poly.type
_entity_poly.pdbx_seq_one_letter_code
_entity_poly.pdbx_strand_id
1 'polypeptide(L)'
;AVFRHNGIKVTMADKERCCGMPKLELGDLEAVAQSKEVNIPMLARLVDQGWDIVAPVPSCVLMFKQELPLMFPDDPDVAKVRDAMYDPFEYLMLRHKYGKLNTEFKQPLGKVAYHAACHQRVQRIGPKTREMLSLVPDTMIELIERCSGHDGTYAVKKESHELSMKIARPVVNKVKQSAPDHYSSDCAMAGHQISNGLDDGSEPEHPISLIRLAYGI
;
A
#
# COMPACT_ATOMS: atom_id res chain seq x y z
N ALA A 1 -1.44 -8.80 -12.81
CA ALA A 1 -1.94 -10.19 -12.93
C ALA A 1 -3.20 -10.41 -12.10
N VAL A 2 -3.14 -10.22 -10.77
CA VAL A 2 -4.26 -10.43 -9.83
C VAL A 2 -5.60 -9.79 -10.24
N PHE A 3 -5.60 -8.50 -10.58
CA PHE A 3 -6.83 -7.82 -11.06
C PHE A 3 -7.42 -8.47 -12.32
N ARG A 4 -6.58 -8.75 -13.33
CA ARG A 4 -7.01 -9.42 -14.56
C ARG A 4 -7.56 -10.82 -14.31
N HIS A 5 -6.94 -11.57 -13.39
CA HIS A 5 -7.42 -12.90 -12.97
C HIS A 5 -8.82 -12.83 -12.34
N ASN A 6 -9.14 -11.74 -11.66
CA ASN A 6 -10.46 -11.45 -11.11
C ASN A 6 -11.44 -10.80 -12.12
N GLY A 7 -11.14 -10.88 -13.42
CA GLY A 7 -11.98 -10.31 -14.48
C GLY A 7 -12.02 -8.78 -14.52
N ILE A 8 -11.08 -8.11 -13.85
CA ILE A 8 -11.01 -6.65 -13.81
C ILE A 8 -10.08 -6.18 -14.93
N LYS A 9 -10.63 -5.35 -15.83
CA LYS A 9 -9.82 -4.66 -16.84
C LYS A 9 -8.88 -3.69 -16.13
N VAL A 10 -7.65 -3.57 -16.61
CA VAL A 10 -6.67 -2.66 -16.05
C VAL A 10 -5.97 -1.91 -17.17
N THR A 11 -5.75 -0.62 -16.95
CA THR A 11 -4.91 0.25 -17.77
C THR A 11 -4.00 1.06 -16.84
N MET A 12 -2.94 1.63 -17.39
CA MET A 12 -2.09 2.57 -16.66
C MET A 12 -2.52 4.00 -17.02
N ALA A 13 -2.24 4.95 -16.12
CA ALA A 13 -2.31 6.36 -16.48
C ALA A 13 -1.10 6.71 -17.36
N ASP A 14 -1.35 7.29 -18.55
CA ASP A 14 -0.28 7.57 -19.52
C ASP A 14 0.71 8.65 -19.07
N LYS A 15 0.30 9.52 -18.14
CA LYS A 15 1.12 10.63 -17.64
C LYS A 15 0.83 10.89 -16.18
N GLU A 16 1.74 10.44 -15.33
CA GLU A 16 1.75 10.71 -13.91
C GLU A 16 3.17 11.05 -13.43
N ARG A 17 3.24 11.72 -12.28
CA ARG A 17 4.45 11.96 -11.49
C ARG A 17 4.22 11.41 -10.08
N CYS A 18 5.28 11.39 -9.28
CA CYS A 18 5.18 11.11 -7.85
C CYS A 18 4.00 11.87 -7.22
N CYS A 19 3.22 11.19 -6.38
CA CYS A 19 2.02 11.73 -5.73
C CYS A 19 2.29 13.00 -4.91
N GLY A 20 3.54 13.22 -4.50
CA GLY A 20 3.97 14.37 -3.72
C GLY A 20 4.04 14.11 -2.21
N MET A 21 3.69 12.91 -1.72
CA MET A 21 3.72 12.61 -0.28
C MET A 21 5.08 12.94 0.37
N PRO A 22 6.25 12.54 -0.20
CA PRO A 22 7.53 12.91 0.41
C PRO A 22 7.78 14.42 0.48
N LYS A 23 7.17 15.20 -0.42
CA LYS A 23 7.24 16.67 -0.41
C LYS A 23 6.35 17.26 0.68
N LEU A 24 5.16 16.70 0.84
CA LEU A 24 4.23 17.05 1.92
C LEU A 24 4.88 16.79 3.29
N GLU A 25 5.49 15.62 3.49
CA GLU A 25 6.19 15.26 4.73
C GLU A 25 7.35 16.22 5.08
N LEU A 26 7.91 16.90 4.08
CA LEU A 26 8.96 17.92 4.24
C LEU A 26 8.42 19.36 4.36
N GLY A 27 7.10 19.56 4.27
CA GLY A 27 6.46 20.88 4.27
C GLY A 27 6.61 21.67 2.96
N ASP A 28 7.05 21.02 1.87
CA ASP A 28 7.21 21.63 0.54
C ASP A 28 5.86 21.65 -0.20
N LEU A 29 4.94 22.49 0.29
CA LEU A 29 3.56 22.57 -0.21
C LEU A 29 3.48 23.07 -1.66
N GLU A 30 4.43 23.90 -2.08
CA GLU A 30 4.52 24.37 -3.46
C GLU A 30 4.82 23.21 -4.42
N ALA A 31 5.79 22.34 -4.10
CA ALA A 31 6.04 21.15 -4.90
C ALA A 31 4.86 20.17 -4.89
N VAL A 32 4.12 20.07 -3.77
CA VAL A 32 2.88 19.29 -3.72
C VAL A 32 1.85 19.83 -4.71
N ALA A 33 1.63 21.16 -4.74
CA ALA A 33 0.72 21.80 -5.70
C ALA A 33 1.17 21.52 -7.15
N GLN A 34 2.46 21.64 -7.45
CA GLN A 34 3.00 21.33 -8.78
C GLN A 34 2.79 19.86 -9.18
N SER A 35 2.95 18.91 -8.25
CA SER A 35 2.64 17.50 -8.49
C SER A 35 1.15 17.29 -8.76
N LYS A 36 0.28 17.96 -7.99
CA LYS A 36 -1.18 17.91 -8.15
C LYS A 36 -1.62 18.40 -9.53
N GLU A 37 -1.07 19.51 -10.03
CA GLU A 37 -1.38 20.06 -11.36
C GLU A 37 -1.01 19.13 -12.53
N VAL A 38 -0.07 18.20 -12.32
CA VAL A 38 0.27 17.18 -13.32
C VAL A 38 -0.64 15.95 -13.21
N ASN A 39 -0.89 15.49 -11.98
CA ASN A 39 -1.56 14.21 -11.73
C ASN A 39 -3.08 14.30 -11.84
N ILE A 40 -3.71 15.28 -11.18
CA ILE A 40 -5.17 15.35 -11.04
C ILE A 40 -5.88 15.45 -12.39
N PRO A 41 -5.45 16.26 -13.37
CA PRO A 41 -6.17 16.34 -14.65
C PRO A 41 -6.18 15.02 -15.43
N MET A 42 -5.11 14.22 -15.34
CA MET A 42 -5.05 12.91 -16.00
C MET A 42 -5.92 11.88 -15.27
N LEU A 43 -5.84 11.85 -13.94
CA LEU A 43 -6.62 10.94 -13.12
C LEU A 43 -8.13 11.25 -13.24
N ALA A 44 -8.52 12.52 -13.18
CA ALA A 44 -9.90 12.97 -13.36
C ALA A 44 -10.46 12.53 -14.72
N ARG A 45 -9.67 12.63 -15.78
CA ARG A 45 -10.05 12.15 -17.12
C ARG A 45 -10.30 10.64 -17.15
N LEU A 46 -9.51 9.85 -16.44
CA LEU A 46 -9.74 8.40 -16.33
C LEU A 46 -11.05 8.10 -15.59
N VAL A 47 -11.34 8.85 -14.53
CA VAL A 47 -12.62 8.74 -13.80
C VAL A 47 -13.79 9.09 -14.72
N ASP A 48 -13.68 10.15 -15.53
CA ASP A 48 -14.72 10.54 -16.50
C ASP A 48 -14.93 9.47 -17.59
N GLN A 49 -13.94 8.62 -17.86
CA GLN A 49 -14.05 7.46 -18.74
C GLN A 49 -14.61 6.20 -18.05
N GLY A 50 -14.95 6.30 -16.76
CA GLY A 50 -15.51 5.21 -15.96
C GLY A 50 -14.48 4.29 -15.31
N TRP A 51 -13.22 4.74 -15.16
CA TRP A 51 -12.20 3.99 -14.43
C TRP A 51 -12.18 4.35 -12.95
N ASP A 52 -12.14 3.33 -12.10
CA ASP A 52 -11.65 3.45 -10.73
C ASP A 52 -10.12 3.53 -10.74
N ILE A 53 -9.55 4.21 -9.75
CA ILE A 53 -8.11 4.37 -9.61
C ILE A 53 -7.61 3.56 -8.41
N VAL A 54 -6.52 2.83 -8.61
CA VAL A 54 -5.83 2.09 -7.56
C VAL A 54 -4.36 2.47 -7.57
N ALA A 55 -3.78 2.74 -6.41
CA ALA A 55 -2.34 2.88 -6.26
C ALA A 55 -1.79 1.78 -5.34
N PRO A 56 -0.68 1.12 -5.70
CA PRO A 56 -0.17 -0.02 -4.93
C PRO A 56 0.49 0.38 -3.62
N VAL A 57 0.86 1.65 -3.44
CA VAL A 57 1.54 2.14 -2.24
C VAL A 57 0.57 2.95 -1.38
N PRO A 58 0.39 2.61 -0.08
CA PRO A 58 -0.58 3.28 0.79
C PRO A 58 -0.38 4.80 0.93
N SER A 59 0.85 5.30 0.83
CA SER A 59 1.12 6.75 0.85
C SER A 59 0.49 7.48 -0.34
N CYS A 60 0.56 6.88 -1.53
CA CYS A 60 -0.06 7.44 -2.74
C CYS A 60 -1.58 7.48 -2.59
N VAL A 61 -2.18 6.39 -2.11
CA VAL A 61 -3.63 6.34 -1.88
C VAL A 61 -4.06 7.40 -0.86
N LEU A 62 -3.35 7.51 0.27
CA LEU A 62 -3.62 8.53 1.29
C LEU A 62 -3.52 9.95 0.72
N MET A 63 -2.50 10.22 -0.10
CA MET A 63 -2.28 11.52 -0.73
C MET A 63 -3.50 11.98 -1.52
N PHE A 64 -4.04 11.12 -2.37
CA PHE A 64 -5.18 11.44 -3.22
C PHE A 64 -6.53 11.34 -2.47
N LYS A 65 -6.67 10.45 -1.47
CA LYS A 65 -7.92 10.29 -0.71
C LYS A 65 -8.12 11.31 0.41
N GLN A 66 -7.05 11.86 0.98
CA GLN A 66 -7.15 12.73 2.16
C GLN A 66 -6.33 14.01 2.04
N GLU A 67 -5.02 13.91 1.76
CA GLU A 67 -4.13 15.07 1.86
C GLU A 67 -4.44 16.16 0.82
N LEU A 68 -4.52 15.79 -0.47
CA LEU A 68 -4.88 16.75 -1.53
C LEU A 68 -6.31 17.32 -1.33
N PRO A 69 -7.33 16.52 -0.99
CA PRO A 69 -8.65 17.06 -0.63
C PRO A 69 -8.64 18.05 0.54
N LEU A 70 -7.78 17.87 1.53
CA LEU A 70 -7.64 18.82 2.65
C LEU A 70 -6.95 20.12 2.20
N MET A 71 -5.97 20.03 1.30
CA MET A 71 -5.24 21.20 0.80
C MET A 71 -6.02 21.99 -0.26
N PHE A 72 -6.85 21.31 -1.06
CA PHE A 72 -7.59 21.86 -2.20
C PHE A 72 -9.08 21.46 -2.14
N PRO A 73 -9.82 21.85 -1.07
CA PRO A 73 -11.17 21.36 -0.82
C PRO A 73 -12.20 21.82 -1.87
N ASP A 74 -11.95 22.95 -2.53
CA ASP A 74 -12.86 23.54 -3.52
C ASP A 74 -12.57 23.08 -4.97
N ASP A 75 -11.55 22.24 -5.17
CA ASP A 75 -11.22 21.71 -6.50
C ASP A 75 -12.09 20.48 -6.83
N PRO A 76 -12.99 20.56 -7.82
CA PRO A 76 -13.91 19.47 -8.14
C PRO A 76 -13.21 18.25 -8.73
N ASP A 77 -12.08 18.41 -9.42
CA ASP A 77 -11.33 17.29 -9.98
C ASP A 77 -10.53 16.56 -8.89
N VAL A 78 -10.05 17.29 -7.86
CA VAL A 78 -9.49 16.66 -6.65
C VAL A 78 -10.56 15.82 -5.96
N ALA A 79 -11.78 16.35 -5.77
CA ALA A 79 -12.88 15.61 -5.17
C ALA A 79 -13.29 14.39 -6.01
N LYS A 80 -13.33 14.53 -7.34
CA LYS A 80 -13.61 13.43 -8.29
C LYS A 80 -12.59 12.31 -8.15
N VAL A 81 -11.30 12.63 -8.15
CA VAL A 81 -10.22 11.64 -8.00
C VAL A 81 -10.29 10.97 -6.63
N ARG A 82 -10.52 11.73 -5.56
CA ARG A 82 -10.70 11.20 -4.20
C ARG A 82 -11.77 10.11 -4.15
N ASP A 83 -12.92 10.37 -4.77
CA ASP A 83 -14.09 9.49 -4.70
C ASP A 83 -13.93 8.20 -5.51
N ALA A 84 -13.00 8.18 -6.47
CA ALA A 84 -12.67 7.02 -7.29
C ALA A 84 -11.33 6.34 -6.92
N MET A 85 -10.65 6.80 -5.86
CA MET A 85 -9.35 6.28 -5.44
C MET A 85 -9.50 5.19 -4.38
N TYR A 86 -8.86 4.05 -4.62
CA TYR A 86 -8.91 2.89 -3.74
C TYR A 86 -7.53 2.35 -3.40
N ASP A 87 -7.41 1.81 -2.19
CA ASP A 87 -6.37 0.85 -1.88
C ASP A 87 -6.63 -0.48 -2.64
N PRO A 88 -5.59 -1.20 -3.10
CA PRO A 88 -5.80 -2.42 -3.87
C PRO A 88 -6.64 -3.46 -3.14
N PHE A 89 -6.45 -3.62 -1.83
CA PHE A 89 -7.17 -4.61 -1.03
C PHE A 89 -8.52 -4.10 -0.57
N GLU A 90 -8.70 -2.79 -0.39
CA GLU A 90 -10.04 -2.19 -0.28
C GLU A 90 -10.88 -2.53 -1.52
N TYR A 91 -10.32 -2.36 -2.72
CA TYR A 91 -11.01 -2.67 -3.97
C TYR A 91 -11.34 -4.16 -4.09
N LEU A 92 -10.38 -5.05 -3.87
CA LEU A 92 -10.59 -6.49 -3.97
C LEU A 92 -11.59 -7.01 -2.92
N MET A 93 -11.54 -6.49 -1.69
CA MET A 93 -12.51 -6.87 -0.65
C MET A 93 -13.91 -6.31 -0.92
N LEU A 94 -14.03 -5.15 -1.57
CA LEU A 94 -15.32 -4.66 -2.07
C LEU A 94 -15.91 -5.62 -3.12
N ARG A 95 -15.07 -6.12 -4.03
CA ARG A 95 -15.47 -7.14 -5.02
C ARG A 95 -15.91 -8.44 -4.35
N HIS A 96 -15.18 -8.88 -3.32
CA HIS A 96 -15.52 -10.06 -2.54
C HIS A 96 -16.89 -9.93 -1.86
N LYS A 97 -17.17 -8.78 -1.25
CA LYS A 97 -18.47 -8.49 -0.62
C LYS A 97 -19.65 -8.70 -1.58
N TYR A 98 -19.46 -8.47 -2.88
CA TYR A 98 -20.50 -8.66 -3.89
C TYR A 98 -20.37 -9.97 -4.68
N GLY A 99 -19.58 -10.94 -4.21
CA GLY A 99 -19.42 -12.24 -4.86
C GLY A 99 -18.70 -12.17 -6.22
N LYS A 100 -17.89 -11.12 -6.45
CA LYS A 100 -17.17 -10.89 -7.72
C LYS A 100 -15.66 -11.06 -7.62
N LEU A 101 -15.17 -11.58 -6.49
CA LEU A 101 -13.77 -11.95 -6.30
C LEU A 101 -13.66 -13.47 -6.52
N ASN A 102 -12.66 -13.90 -7.28
CA ASN A 102 -12.30 -15.31 -7.36
C ASN A 102 -11.60 -15.72 -6.06
N THR A 103 -12.15 -16.71 -5.36
CA THR A 103 -11.56 -17.29 -4.13
C THR A 103 -11.01 -18.70 -4.36
N GLU A 104 -10.85 -19.12 -5.62
CA GLU A 104 -10.18 -20.37 -5.99
C GLU A 104 -8.66 -20.20 -5.92
N PHE A 105 -8.11 -20.34 -4.72
CA PHE A 105 -6.67 -20.36 -4.50
C PHE A 105 -6.11 -21.77 -4.69
N LYS A 106 -4.98 -21.88 -5.38
CA LYS A 106 -4.30 -23.14 -5.72
C LYS A 106 -3.15 -23.49 -4.78
N GLN A 107 -2.56 -22.49 -4.14
CA GLN A 107 -1.40 -22.63 -3.28
C GLN A 107 -1.72 -22.00 -1.91
N PRO A 108 -1.41 -22.68 -0.80
CA PRO A 108 -1.41 -22.04 0.51
C PRO A 108 -0.22 -21.08 0.63
N LEU A 109 -0.29 -20.14 1.56
CA LEU A 109 0.82 -19.25 1.90
C LEU A 109 1.53 -19.66 3.20
N GLY A 110 1.03 -20.66 3.93
CA GLY A 110 1.62 -21.03 5.22
C GLY A 110 1.57 -19.87 6.21
N LYS A 111 2.68 -19.58 6.88
CA LYS A 111 2.78 -18.49 7.85
C LYS A 111 3.28 -17.19 7.20
N VAL A 112 2.46 -16.14 7.25
CA VAL A 112 2.81 -14.81 6.74
C VAL A 112 2.97 -13.84 7.91
N ALA A 113 4.17 -13.29 8.09
CA ALA A 113 4.39 -12.12 8.94
C ALA A 113 4.05 -10.85 8.16
N TYR A 114 2.91 -10.24 8.48
CA TYR A 114 2.38 -9.10 7.75
C TYR A 114 2.48 -7.81 8.58
N HIS A 115 3.27 -6.86 8.11
CA HIS A 115 3.37 -5.52 8.66
C HIS A 115 2.32 -4.58 8.04
N ALA A 116 1.42 -4.07 8.87
CA ALA A 116 0.40 -3.12 8.47
C ALA A 116 0.94 -1.69 8.41
N ALA A 117 0.99 -1.11 7.21
CA ALA A 117 1.54 0.22 6.99
C ALA A 117 0.72 1.34 7.66
N CYS A 118 1.41 2.34 8.23
CA CYS A 118 0.76 3.45 8.94
C CYS A 118 -0.22 4.23 8.05
N HIS A 119 0.16 4.55 6.81
CA HIS A 119 -0.72 5.30 5.89
C HIS A 119 -1.97 4.53 5.48
N GLN A 120 -1.96 3.19 5.51
CA GLN A 120 -3.17 2.39 5.31
C GLN A 120 -4.13 2.50 6.51
N ARG A 121 -3.58 2.58 7.73
CA ARG A 121 -4.40 2.78 8.95
C ARG A 121 -5.06 4.15 8.99
N VAL A 122 -4.33 5.21 8.59
CA VAL A 122 -4.85 6.59 8.53
C VAL A 122 -6.02 6.71 7.55
N GLN A 123 -6.04 5.89 6.49
CA GLN A 123 -7.17 5.83 5.55
C GLN A 123 -8.47 5.28 6.16
N ARG A 124 -8.44 4.64 7.34
CA ARG A 124 -9.60 4.09 8.06
C ARG A 124 -10.43 3.07 7.26
N ILE A 125 -9.79 2.35 6.33
CA ILE A 125 -10.42 1.31 5.49
C ILE A 125 -10.50 -0.07 6.19
N GLY A 126 -9.92 -0.20 7.38
CA GLY A 126 -9.77 -1.48 8.08
C GLY A 126 -8.62 -2.34 7.54
N PRO A 127 -8.39 -3.54 8.10
CA PRO A 127 -7.24 -4.38 7.78
C PRO A 127 -7.47 -5.20 6.49
N LYS A 128 -7.83 -4.55 5.39
CA LYS A 128 -8.28 -5.22 4.14
C LYS A 128 -7.25 -6.17 3.55
N THR A 129 -5.97 -5.86 3.64
CA THR A 129 -4.89 -6.75 3.24
C THR A 129 -4.90 -8.06 4.05
N ARG A 130 -5.01 -7.97 5.39
CA ARG A 130 -5.12 -9.16 6.25
C ARG A 130 -6.39 -9.96 5.94
N GLU A 131 -7.52 -9.29 5.77
CA GLU A 131 -8.79 -9.95 5.41
C GLU A 131 -8.64 -10.75 4.11
N MET A 132 -8.06 -10.15 3.07
CA MET A 132 -7.84 -10.81 1.78
C MET A 132 -6.88 -11.99 1.90
N LEU A 133 -5.73 -11.82 2.57
CA LEU A 133 -4.77 -12.91 2.76
C LEU A 133 -5.37 -14.08 3.57
N SER A 134 -6.29 -13.79 4.48
CA SER A 134 -6.99 -14.80 5.30
C SER A 134 -8.06 -15.59 4.51
N LEU A 135 -8.38 -15.19 3.26
CA LEU A 135 -9.22 -16.00 2.38
C LEU A 135 -8.46 -17.16 1.75
N VAL A 136 -7.11 -17.13 1.74
CA VAL A 136 -6.29 -18.21 1.23
C VAL A 136 -6.32 -19.38 2.22
N PRO A 137 -6.68 -20.61 1.79
CA PRO A 137 -6.65 -21.78 2.67
C PRO A 137 -5.27 -22.03 3.28
N ASP A 138 -5.26 -22.69 4.44
CA ASP A 138 -4.05 -23.10 5.17
C ASP A 138 -3.02 -21.97 5.34
N THR A 139 -3.51 -20.75 5.58
CA THR A 139 -2.70 -19.55 5.74
C THR A 139 -2.90 -18.92 7.12
N MET A 140 -1.81 -18.71 7.84
CA MET A 140 -1.78 -18.05 9.14
C MET A 140 -1.15 -16.66 9.01
N ILE A 141 -1.90 -15.61 9.33
CA ILE A 141 -1.41 -14.24 9.28
C ILE A 141 -1.01 -13.75 10.67
N GLU A 142 0.29 -13.49 10.85
CA GLU A 142 0.82 -12.79 12.01
C GLU A 142 0.88 -11.28 11.74
N LEU A 143 -0.11 -10.55 12.26
CA LEU A 143 -0.22 -9.10 12.07
C LEU A 143 0.76 -8.34 12.97
N ILE A 144 1.46 -7.36 12.38
CA ILE A 144 2.39 -6.46 13.07
C ILE A 144 1.96 -5.01 12.83
N GLU A 145 1.33 -4.39 13.84
CA GLU A 145 0.76 -3.03 13.78
C GLU A 145 1.61 -2.00 14.53
N ARG A 146 2.87 -1.86 14.13
CA ARG A 146 3.81 -0.92 14.75
C ARG A 146 4.62 -0.22 13.68
N CYS A 147 5.00 1.03 13.94
CA CYS A 147 5.82 1.81 13.01
C CYS A 147 7.10 1.05 12.63
N SER A 148 7.38 0.98 11.32
CA SER A 148 8.61 0.42 10.78
C SER A 148 9.84 1.31 11.03
N GLY A 149 9.64 2.55 11.47
CA GLY A 149 10.69 3.55 11.62
C GLY A 149 11.09 4.22 10.31
N HIS A 150 10.48 3.88 9.17
CA HIS A 150 10.92 4.38 7.86
C HIS A 150 10.74 5.91 7.69
N ASP A 151 9.51 6.41 7.85
CA ASP A 151 9.17 7.85 7.84
C ASP A 151 9.85 8.66 6.69
N GLY A 152 9.66 8.18 5.47
CA GLY A 152 10.19 8.82 4.25
C GLY A 152 11.72 8.98 4.28
N THR A 153 12.19 10.23 4.20
CA THR A 153 13.64 10.52 4.19
C THR A 153 14.30 10.38 5.56
N TYR A 154 13.52 10.30 6.64
CA TYR A 154 14.05 10.22 8.01
C TYR A 154 14.92 8.97 8.21
N ALA A 155 14.49 7.80 7.74
CA ALA A 155 15.25 6.56 7.94
C ALA A 155 16.59 6.50 7.21
N VAL A 156 16.75 7.24 6.11
CA VAL A 156 17.95 7.17 5.25
C VAL A 156 18.96 8.28 5.52
N LYS A 157 18.56 9.32 6.27
CA LYS A 157 19.45 10.40 6.69
C LYS A 157 20.44 9.91 7.73
N LYS A 158 21.72 10.29 7.58
CA LYS A 158 22.81 9.89 8.46
C LYS A 158 22.52 10.24 9.93
N GLU A 159 21.88 11.39 10.15
CA GLU A 159 21.59 11.96 11.46
C GLU A 159 20.51 11.19 12.22
N SER A 160 19.59 10.52 11.51
CA SER A 160 18.41 9.85 12.09
C SER A 160 18.35 8.36 11.85
N HIS A 161 19.24 7.80 11.02
CA HIS A 161 19.24 6.37 10.67
C HIS A 161 19.28 5.46 11.91
N GLU A 162 20.19 5.70 12.86
CA GLU A 162 20.28 4.88 14.07
C GLU A 162 19.00 4.94 14.93
N LEU A 163 18.35 6.11 15.01
CA LEU A 163 17.10 6.28 15.73
C LEU A 163 15.95 5.56 15.02
N SER A 164 15.88 5.67 13.70
CA SER A 164 14.94 4.94 12.86
C SER A 164 15.07 3.42 13.05
N MET A 165 16.30 2.88 13.07
CA MET A 165 16.54 1.45 13.33
C MET A 165 16.13 1.03 14.75
N LYS A 166 16.32 1.89 15.76
CA LYS A 166 15.80 1.65 17.12
C LYS A 166 14.27 1.56 17.14
N ILE A 167 13.58 2.38 16.35
CA ILE A 167 12.11 2.31 16.20
C ILE A 167 11.69 1.02 15.49
N ALA A 168 12.43 0.61 14.46
CA ALA A 168 12.17 -0.61 13.68
C ALA A 168 12.37 -1.89 14.48
N ARG A 169 13.30 -1.90 15.45
CA ARG A 169 13.75 -3.10 16.19
C ARG A 169 12.63 -4.01 16.71
N PRO A 170 11.53 -3.51 17.32
CA PRO A 170 10.47 -4.39 17.81
C PRO A 170 9.68 -5.06 16.68
N VAL A 171 9.56 -4.41 15.52
CA VAL A 171 8.93 -5.01 14.32
C VAL A 171 9.84 -6.10 13.77
N VAL A 172 11.12 -5.78 13.58
CA VAL A 172 12.17 -6.72 13.14
C VAL A 172 12.19 -7.96 14.03
N ASN A 173 12.23 -7.79 15.35
CA ASN A 173 12.25 -8.90 16.30
C ASN A 173 11.00 -9.78 16.19
N LYS A 174 9.83 -9.18 15.94
CA LYS A 174 8.60 -9.95 15.78
C LYS A 174 8.61 -10.77 14.49
N VAL A 175 9.11 -10.22 13.39
CA VAL A 175 9.34 -10.99 12.15
C VAL A 175 10.32 -12.15 12.42
N LYS A 176 11.47 -11.91 13.07
CA LYS A 176 12.44 -12.97 13.42
C LYS A 176 11.81 -14.08 14.27
N GLN A 177 11.08 -13.71 15.32
CA GLN A 177 10.42 -14.66 16.21
C GLN A 177 9.30 -15.45 15.51
N SER A 178 8.65 -14.83 14.53
CA SER A 178 7.58 -15.48 13.80
C SER A 178 8.08 -16.63 12.92
N ALA A 179 9.35 -16.63 12.50
CA ALA A 179 9.92 -17.59 11.55
C ALA A 179 8.95 -17.89 10.39
N PRO A 180 8.54 -16.85 9.64
CA PRO A 180 7.46 -16.97 8.68
C PRO A 180 7.96 -17.58 7.37
N ASP A 181 7.05 -18.18 6.61
CA ASP A 181 7.30 -18.57 5.22
C ASP A 181 7.39 -17.32 4.33
N HIS A 182 6.60 -16.28 4.65
CA HIS A 182 6.60 -15.00 3.94
C HIS A 182 6.64 -13.80 4.88
N TYR A 183 7.46 -12.81 4.54
CA TYR A 183 7.47 -11.50 5.18
C TYR A 183 6.86 -10.44 4.25
N SER A 184 5.84 -9.70 4.71
CA SER A 184 5.02 -8.85 3.83
C SER A 184 4.66 -7.47 4.38
N SER A 185 4.50 -6.49 3.50
CA SER A 185 4.04 -5.12 3.80
C SER A 185 3.47 -4.45 2.54
N ASP A 186 2.33 -3.75 2.65
CA ASP A 186 1.78 -2.94 1.53
C ASP A 186 2.68 -1.74 1.19
N CYS A 187 3.47 -1.27 2.16
CA CYS A 187 4.46 -0.23 1.92
C CYS A 187 5.83 -0.88 1.66
N ALA A 188 6.28 -0.84 0.41
CA ALA A 188 7.60 -1.36 0.00
C ALA A 188 8.74 -0.72 0.82
N MET A 189 8.66 0.59 1.06
CA MET A 189 9.66 1.32 1.84
C MET A 189 9.74 0.83 3.30
N ALA A 190 8.58 0.62 3.94
CA ALA A 190 8.54 0.02 5.27
C ALA A 190 9.03 -1.43 5.26
N GLY A 191 8.72 -2.18 4.20
CA GLY A 191 9.21 -3.52 3.92
C GLY A 191 10.74 -3.60 3.97
N HIS A 192 11.39 -2.78 3.15
CA HIS A 192 12.84 -2.77 3.04
C HIS A 192 13.53 -2.21 4.29
N GLN A 193 12.90 -1.29 5.02
CA GLN A 193 13.41 -0.83 6.32
C GLN A 193 13.51 -1.98 7.33
N ILE A 194 12.51 -2.87 7.34
CA ILE A 194 12.51 -4.03 8.23
C ILE A 194 13.49 -5.08 7.74
N SER A 195 13.57 -5.35 6.42
CA SER A 195 14.60 -6.22 5.82
C SER A 195 16.03 -5.77 6.18
N ASN A 196 16.32 -4.48 6.11
CA ASN A 196 17.60 -3.92 6.57
C ASN A 196 17.89 -4.28 8.04
N GLY A 197 16.88 -4.25 8.91
CA GLY A 197 17.04 -4.68 10.31
C GLY A 197 17.08 -6.20 10.51
N LEU A 198 16.52 -6.97 9.58
CA LEU A 198 16.62 -8.43 9.60
C LEU A 198 18.06 -8.86 9.37
N ASP A 199 18.71 -8.25 8.38
CA ASP A 199 20.12 -8.48 8.02
C ASP A 199 20.44 -9.97 7.78
N ASP A 200 19.48 -10.69 7.18
CA ASP A 200 19.54 -12.12 6.86
C ASP A 200 19.35 -12.40 5.36
N GLY A 201 19.27 -11.35 4.54
CA GLY A 201 19.05 -11.42 3.09
C GLY A 201 17.59 -11.68 2.68
N SER A 202 16.65 -11.76 3.63
CA SER A 202 15.22 -11.83 3.30
C SER A 202 14.70 -10.49 2.78
N GLU A 203 13.81 -10.56 1.79
CA GLU A 203 13.18 -9.38 1.17
C GLU A 203 11.67 -9.37 1.44
N PRO A 204 11.06 -8.18 1.58
CA PRO A 204 9.62 -8.08 1.74
C PRO A 204 8.89 -8.46 0.46
N GLU A 205 7.88 -9.31 0.58
CA GLU A 205 6.97 -9.64 -0.51
C GLU A 205 5.72 -8.76 -0.41
N HIS A 206 5.42 -7.99 -1.46
CA HIS A 206 4.20 -7.20 -1.48
C HIS A 206 2.97 -8.14 -1.40
N PRO A 207 1.93 -7.84 -0.60
CA PRO A 207 0.79 -8.75 -0.42
C PRO A 207 0.08 -9.14 -1.73
N ILE A 208 0.06 -8.25 -2.74
CA ILE A 208 -0.47 -8.59 -4.08
C ILE A 208 0.33 -9.72 -4.75
N SER A 209 1.65 -9.78 -4.52
CA SER A 209 2.49 -10.88 -4.99
C SER A 209 2.16 -12.19 -4.28
N LEU A 210 1.84 -12.15 -2.99
CA LEU A 210 1.38 -13.32 -2.25
C LEU A 210 0.02 -13.81 -2.78
N ILE A 211 -0.92 -12.91 -3.06
CA ILE A 211 -2.19 -13.29 -3.70
C ILE A 211 -1.96 -13.88 -5.11
N ARG A 212 -1.00 -13.34 -5.85
CA ARG A 212 -0.60 -13.89 -7.15
C ARG A 212 -0.08 -15.33 -7.00
N LEU A 213 0.79 -15.57 -6.02
CA LEU A 213 1.32 -16.89 -5.67
C LEU A 213 0.18 -17.85 -5.28
N ALA A 214 -0.73 -17.42 -4.41
CA ALA A 214 -1.88 -18.19 -3.97
C ALA A 214 -2.80 -18.60 -5.14
N TYR A 215 -3.00 -17.73 -6.14
CA TYR A 215 -3.73 -18.09 -7.36
C TYR A 215 -2.95 -19.02 -8.31
N GLY A 216 -1.64 -19.18 -8.11
CA GLY A 216 -0.77 -19.94 -9.00
C GLY A 216 -0.61 -19.31 -10.38
N ILE A 217 -0.48 -17.97 -10.44
CA ILE A 217 -0.30 -17.19 -11.69
C ILE A 217 0.95 -16.31 -11.65
#